data_AF-A0A7V9SX69-F1
#
_entry.id   AF-A0A7V9SX69-F1
#
_cell.length_a   1.000
_cell.length_b   1.000
_cell.length_c   1.000
_cell.angle_alpha   90.00
_cell.angle_beta   90.00
_cell.angle_gamma   90.00
#
_symmetry.space_group_name_H-M   'P 1'
#
loop_
_entity.id
_entity.type
_entity.pdbx_description
1 polymer ?
#
loop_
_entity_poly.entity_id
_entity_poly.type
_entity_poly.pdbx_seq_one_letter_code
_entity_poly.pdbx_strand_id
1 'polypeptide(L)' 'MKRKDLDKMFSIDGGISRTNPQRFVYEKCTFIKVEVKFKFVNDSSKFPKHNPEDEISEISKPYLEHPFYE' A
#
# COMPACT_ATOMS: atom_id res chain seq x y z
N MET A 1 10.35 9.02 -0.56
CA MET A 1 9.36 8.61 -1.58
C MET A 1 7.98 8.88 -1.00
N LYS A 2 7.07 9.45 -1.79
CA LYS A 2 5.71 9.82 -1.32
C LYS A 2 4.68 8.85 -1.85
N ARG A 3 3.50 8.82 -1.24
CA ARG A 3 2.37 8.00 -1.70
C ARG A 3 2.04 8.21 -3.18
N LYS A 4 2.03 9.46 -3.66
CA LYS A 4 1.83 9.77 -5.08
C LYS A 4 2.85 9.15 -6.04
N ASP A 5 4.04 8.78 -5.56
CA ASP A 5 5.04 8.10 -6.38
C ASP A 5 4.73 6.61 -6.51
N LEU A 6 4.13 6.02 -5.49
CA LEU A 6 3.65 4.64 -5.48
C LEU A 6 2.42 4.49 -6.40
N ASP A 7 1.49 5.44 -6.33
CA ASP A 7 0.25 5.47 -7.12
C ASP A 7 0.49 5.57 -8.65
N LYS A 8 1.74 5.79 -9.11
CA LYS A 8 2.12 5.77 -10.54
C LYS A 8 2.34 4.37 -11.10
N MET A 9 2.56 3.38 -10.24
CA MET A 9 2.97 2.02 -10.62
C MET A 9 2.19 0.94 -9.89
N PHE A 10 1.57 1.30 -8.77
CA PHE A 10 0.88 0.39 -7.89
C PHE A 10 -0.51 0.91 -7.59
N SER A 11 -1.46 -0.02 -7.52
CA SER A 11 -2.84 0.22 -7.14
C SER A 11 -3.14 -0.47 -5.81
N ILE A 12 -4.14 0.01 -5.06
CA ILE A 12 -4.52 -0.60 -3.78
C ILE A 12 -5.07 -2.01 -4.03
N ASP A 13 -4.60 -3.00 -3.26
CA ASP A 13 -5.10 -4.37 -3.33
C ASP A 13 -6.45 -4.49 -2.59
N GLY A 14 -7.54 -4.80 -3.31
CA GLY A 14 -8.82 -5.17 -2.68
C GLY A 14 -9.72 -4.02 -2.19
N GLY A 15 -9.75 -2.86 -2.84
CA GLY A 15 -10.69 -1.77 -2.51
C GLY A 15 -10.18 -0.81 -1.42
N ILE A 16 -11.05 -0.34 -0.51
CA ILE A 16 -10.67 0.69 0.48
C ILE A 16 -9.86 0.05 1.63
N SER A 17 -8.55 -0.07 1.46
CA SER A 17 -7.62 -0.42 2.55
C SER A 17 -7.18 0.83 3.31
N ARG A 18 -7.61 0.96 4.57
CA ARG A 18 -7.27 2.09 5.48
C ARG A 18 -6.34 1.68 6.63
N THR A 19 -5.97 0.42 6.73
CA THR A 19 -5.05 -0.11 7.76
C THR A 19 -3.60 0.18 7.40
N ASN A 20 -2.74 0.48 8.37
CA ASN A 20 -1.29 0.59 8.16
C ASN A 20 -0.62 -0.66 8.76
N PRO A 21 0.19 -1.45 8.02
CA PRO A 21 0.56 -1.31 6.60
C PRO A 21 -0.60 -1.50 5.62
N GLN A 22 -0.50 -0.84 4.46
CA GLN A 22 -1.43 -0.99 3.33
C GLN A 22 -0.84 -1.91 2.28
N ARG A 23 -1.70 -2.71 1.63
CA ARG A 23 -1.30 -3.62 0.56
C ARG A 23 -1.55 -3.00 -0.81
N PHE A 24 -0.57 -3.15 -1.68
CA PHE A 24 -0.60 -2.66 -3.05
C PHE A 24 -0.24 -3.77 -4.03
N VAL A 25 -0.80 -3.70 -5.24
CA VAL A 25 -0.49 -4.58 -6.36
C VAL A 25 0.18 -3.80 -7.48
N TYR A 26 1.12 -4.43 -8.16
CA TYR A 26 1.76 -3.83 -9.34
C TYR A 26 0.77 -3.78 -10.50
N GLU A 27 0.59 -2.61 -11.12
CA GLU A 27 -0.48 -2.41 -12.12
C GLU A 27 -0.32 -3.28 -13.35
N LYS A 28 0.91 -3.55 -13.79
CA LYS A 28 1.17 -4.41 -14.96
C LYS A 28 1.09 -5.90 -14.64
N CYS A 29 1.08 -6.29 -13.36
CA CYS A 29 0.98 -7.69 -12.93
C CYS A 29 0.45 -7.74 -11.50
N THR A 30 -0.86 -7.90 -11.36
CA THR A 30 -1.56 -7.83 -10.07
C THR A 30 -1.23 -8.98 -9.10
N PHE A 31 -0.52 -10.00 -9.57
CA PHE A 31 0.03 -11.06 -8.73
C PHE A 31 1.19 -10.59 -7.86
N ILE A 32 1.91 -9.53 -8.29
CA ILE A 32 3.03 -8.96 -7.54
C ILE A 32 2.47 -7.98 -6.53
N LYS A 33 2.65 -8.30 -5.25
CA LYS A 33 2.15 -7.51 -4.12
C LYS A 33 3.29 -6.93 -3.31
N VAL A 34 3.03 -5.78 -2.69
CA VAL A 34 3.91 -5.13 -1.71
C VAL A 34 3.08 -4.63 -0.54
N GLU A 35 3.68 -4.63 0.65
CA GLU A 35 3.14 -3.95 1.83
C GLU A 35 3.91 -2.67 2.06
N VAL A 36 3.16 -1.57 2.21
CA VAL A 36 3.71 -0.23 2.37
C VAL A 36 3.25 0.34 3.70
N LYS A 37 4.22 0.75 4.52
CA LYS A 37 3.95 1.54 5.72
C LYS A 37 4.09 3.02 5.39
N PHE A 38 3.12 3.79 5.86
CA PHE A 38 3.13 5.24 5.75
C PHE A 38 3.40 5.90 7.11
N LYS A 39 4.10 7.04 7.07
CA LYS A 39 4.07 8.08 8.10
C LYS A 39 3.04 9.10 7.67
N PHE A 40 1.88 9.09 8.33
CA PHE A 40 0.78 9.98 8.01
C PHE A 40 1.09 11.39 8.46
N VAL A 41 0.99 12.34 7.52
CA VAL A 41 1.17 13.76 7.82
C VAL A 41 -0.15 14.25 8.42
N ASN A 42 -0.16 14.51 9.74
CA ASN A 42 -1.28 15.07 10.51
C ASN A 42 -2.44 14.12 10.89
N ASP A 43 -2.30 12.80 10.77
CA ASP A 43 -3.38 11.87 11.14
C ASP A 43 -2.84 10.63 11.87
N SER A 44 -2.90 10.64 13.20
CA SER A 44 -2.55 9.51 14.06
C SER A 44 -3.71 8.53 14.28
N SER A 45 -4.82 8.68 13.56
CA SER A 45 -5.99 7.82 13.73
C SER A 45 -5.70 6.38 13.25
N LYS A 46 -6.52 5.42 13.72
CA LYS A 46 -6.47 4.04 13.24
C LYS A 46 -6.87 3.89 11.77
N PHE A 47 -7.53 4.90 11.18
CA PHE A 47 -8.04 4.88 9.81
C PHE A 47 -7.75 6.21 9.10
N PRO A 48 -6.47 6.50 8.84
CA PRO A 48 -6.06 7.76 8.26
C PRO A 48 -6.65 7.94 6.87
N LYS A 49 -7.03 9.18 6.54
CA LYS A 49 -7.50 9.52 5.19
C LYS A 49 -6.36 9.36 4.19
N HIS A 50 -6.71 8.96 2.97
CA HIS A 50 -5.75 8.91 1.87
C HIS A 50 -5.18 10.32 1.61
N ASN A 51 -3.87 10.48 1.74
CA ASN A 51 -3.16 11.73 1.43
C ASN A 51 -1.98 11.47 0.48
N PRO A 52 -1.96 12.06 -0.72
CA PRO A 52 -0.88 11.89 -1.70
C PRO A 52 0.52 12.30 -1.18
N GLU A 53 0.57 13.15 -0.17
CA GLU A 53 1.79 13.65 0.44
C GLU A 53 2.30 12.81 1.62
N ASP A 54 1.60 11.71 1.97
CA ASP A 54 2.07 10.77 2.98
C ASP A 54 3.47 10.23 2.63
N GLU A 55 4.35 10.21 3.63
CA GLU A 55 5.69 9.68 3.45
C GLU A 55 5.69 8.17 3.61
N ILE A 56 6.36 7.47 2.69
CA ILE A 56 6.57 6.03 2.82
C ILE A 56 7.72 5.79 3.80
N SER A 57 7.46 5.08 4.90
CA SER A 57 8.51 4.65 5.84
C SER A 57 9.18 3.36 5.41
N GLU A 58 8.38 2.37 4.99
CA GLU A 58 8.86 1.03 4.65
C GLU A 58 8.07 0.46 3.47
N ILE A 59 8.75 -0.30 2.63
CA ILE A 59 8.17 -1.09 1.55
C ILE A 59 8.73 -2.51 1.68
N SER A 60 7.85 -3.52 1.67
CA SER A 60 8.28 -4.91 1.67
C SER A 60 9.01 -5.28 0.38
N LYS A 61 9.72 -6.42 0.38
CA LYS A 61 10.10 -7.05 -0.89
C LYS A 61 8.83 -7.45 -1.66
N PRO A 62 8.83 -7.38 -3.00
CA PRO A 62 7.72 -7.89 -3.80
C PRO A 62 7.49 -9.38 -3.50
N TYR A 63 6.23 -9.77 -3.34
CA TYR A 63 5.85 -11.15 -3.06
C TYR A 63 4.63 -11.58 -3.88
N LEU A 64 4.48 -12.89 -4.02
CA LEU A 64 3.25 -13.51 -4.51
C LEU A 64 2.44 -13.93 -3.29
N GLU A 65 1.15 -13.62 -3.28
CA GLU A 65 0.27 -14.15 -2.24
C GLU A 65 0.08 -15.66 -2.46
N HIS A 66 0.14 -16.42 -1.37
CA HIS A 66 -0.11 -17.86 -1.45
C HIS A 66 -1.54 -18.12 -1.95
N PRO A 67 -1.75 -19.14 -2.80
CA PRO A 67 -3.10 -19.59 -3.10
C PRO A 67 -3.79 -19.96 -1.79
N PHE A 68 -4.98 -19.41 -1.56
CA PHE A 68 -5.86 -19.87 -0.49
C PHE A 68 -6.26 -21.31 -0.83
N TYR A 69 -5.53 -22.29 -0.29
CA TYR A 69 -6.05 -23.65 -0.15
C TYR A 69 -6.78 -23.69 1.19
N GLU A 70 -8.10 -23.83 1.13
CA GLU A 70 -8.94 -24.22 2.27
C GLU A 70 -8.67 -25.69 2.65
#